data_AF-A0A699H820-F1
#
_entry.id   AF-A0A699H820-F1
#
_cell.length_a   1.000
_cell.length_b   1.000
_cell.length_c   1.000
_cell.angle_alpha   90.00
_cell.angle_beta   90.00
_cell.angle_gamma   90.00
#
_symmetry.space_group_name_H-M   'P 1'
#
loop_
_entity.id
_entity.type
_entity.pdbx_description
1 polymer ?
#
loop_
_entity_poly.entity_id
_entity_poly.type
_entity_poly.pdbx_seq_one_letter_code
_entity_poly.pdbx_strand_id
1 'polypeptide(L)'
;MKTPNVTSSTDSQMRNNIMATGSRDRPPMLAAGRYPQWRSRFLRYIDTRPNGEALRECILSGPYKPTTVLVQAVEATNDSLAIPENKTLETPMNMTLENKAHFEAEKEAIHLILAGIGDEIYSTVDACQTAQEMWEAIERLQQGESLNIQEVKTNLFWEFRKFTSHDGETMESYYTRFYKLMNEMIRNNLNVATMQVNV
;
A
#
# COMPACT_ATOMS: atom_id res chain seq x y z
N MET A 1 -42.89 -26.13 0.51
CA MET A 1 -41.71 -25.84 -0.34
C MET A 1 -41.05 -24.57 0.17
N LYS A 2 -39.86 -24.66 0.78
CA LYS A 2 -39.04 -23.50 1.10
C LYS A 2 -38.16 -23.23 -0.13
N THR A 3 -38.33 -22.06 -0.75
CA THR A 3 -37.43 -21.55 -1.78
C THR A 3 -36.05 -21.27 -1.16
N PRO A 4 -34.95 -21.76 -1.72
CA PRO A 4 -33.61 -21.41 -1.22
C PRO A 4 -33.21 -20.02 -1.73
N ASN A 5 -32.86 -19.12 -0.80
CA ASN A 5 -32.21 -17.85 -1.10
C ASN A 5 -30.76 -18.11 -1.55
N VAL A 6 -30.53 -18.12 -2.86
CA VAL A 6 -29.19 -18.26 -3.46
C VAL A 6 -28.52 -16.89 -3.71
N THR A 7 -29.23 -15.78 -3.49
CA THR A 7 -28.81 -14.42 -3.88
C THR A 7 -27.81 -13.72 -2.94
N SER A 8 -27.62 -14.18 -1.69
CA SER A 8 -26.79 -13.42 -0.72
C SER A 8 -25.27 -13.57 -0.92
N SER A 9 -24.80 -14.74 -1.37
CA SER A 9 -23.36 -15.02 -1.49
C SER A 9 -22.73 -14.35 -2.70
N THR A 10 -23.45 -14.25 -3.82
CA THR A 10 -22.92 -13.66 -5.06
C THR A 10 -22.89 -12.13 -4.98
N ASP A 11 -23.92 -11.51 -4.37
CA ASP A 11 -23.97 -10.06 -4.16
C ASP A 11 -22.93 -9.56 -3.16
N SER A 12 -22.69 -10.30 -2.08
CA SER A 12 -21.62 -9.98 -1.12
C SER A 12 -20.23 -10.11 -1.76
N GLN A 13 -20.01 -11.14 -2.57
CA GLN A 13 -18.75 -11.33 -3.28
C GLN A 13 -18.51 -10.27 -4.36
N MET A 14 -19.55 -9.85 -5.10
CA MET A 14 -19.47 -8.74 -6.04
C MET A 14 -19.15 -7.41 -5.33
N ARG A 15 -19.83 -7.09 -4.23
CA ARG A 15 -19.55 -5.89 -3.43
C ARG A 15 -18.12 -5.89 -2.91
N ASN A 16 -17.63 -7.00 -2.39
CA ASN A 16 -16.24 -7.12 -1.90
C ASN A 16 -15.22 -6.91 -3.02
N ASN A 17 -15.50 -7.42 -4.23
CA ASN A 17 -14.64 -7.20 -5.38
C ASN A 17 -14.61 -5.72 -5.82
N ILE A 18 -15.76 -5.02 -5.81
CA ILE A 18 -15.86 -3.58 -6.14
C ILE A 18 -15.06 -2.74 -5.13
N MET A 19 -15.16 -3.07 -3.85
CA MET A 19 -14.43 -2.37 -2.79
C MET A 19 -12.92 -2.62 -2.89
N ALA A 20 -12.50 -3.85 -3.24
CA ALA A 20 -11.10 -4.21 -3.44
C ALA A 20 -10.48 -3.64 -4.73
N THR A 21 -11.29 -3.21 -5.70
CA THR A 21 -10.79 -2.54 -6.92
C THR A 21 -10.49 -1.06 -6.72
N GLY A 22 -11.11 -0.41 -5.73
CA GLY A 22 -11.02 1.04 -5.57
C GLY A 22 -11.74 1.80 -6.68
N SER A 23 -11.69 3.12 -6.62
CA SER A 23 -12.25 4.03 -7.63
C SER A 23 -11.31 5.21 -7.81
N ARG A 24 -11.67 6.18 -8.66
CA ARG A 24 -10.88 7.42 -8.80
C ARG A 24 -10.79 8.20 -7.49
N ASP A 25 -11.87 8.20 -6.71
CA ASP A 25 -12.00 9.05 -5.51
C ASP A 25 -11.70 8.29 -4.22
N ARG A 26 -11.56 6.95 -4.31
CA ARG A 26 -11.36 6.08 -3.15
C ARG A 26 -10.26 5.06 -3.40
N PRO A 27 -9.29 4.91 -2.47
CA PRO A 27 -8.27 3.88 -2.59
C PRO A 27 -8.89 2.46 -2.57
N PRO A 28 -8.20 1.46 -3.15
CA PRO A 28 -8.63 0.07 -3.04
C PRO A 28 -8.64 -0.37 -1.57
N MET A 29 -9.62 -1.17 -1.18
CA MET A 29 -9.68 -1.72 0.17
C MET A 29 -8.87 -3.01 0.28
N LEU A 30 -8.06 -3.13 1.33
CA LEU A 30 -7.28 -4.32 1.64
C LEU A 30 -8.23 -5.45 2.05
N ALA A 31 -8.10 -6.59 1.39
CA ALA A 31 -8.85 -7.80 1.70
C ALA A 31 -7.87 -8.90 2.10
N ALA A 32 -8.29 -9.78 3.01
CA ALA A 32 -7.50 -10.90 3.49
C ALA A 32 -6.90 -11.73 2.33
N GLY A 33 -5.60 -12.04 2.42
CA GLY A 33 -4.87 -12.79 1.40
C GLY A 33 -4.68 -12.08 0.05
N ARG A 34 -5.07 -10.80 -0.07
CA ARG A 34 -4.93 -10.00 -1.32
C ARG A 34 -3.93 -8.85 -1.18
N TYR A 35 -3.05 -8.91 -0.20
CA TYR A 35 -2.07 -7.87 0.05
C TYR A 35 -1.19 -7.53 -1.16
N PRO A 36 -0.62 -8.47 -1.95
CA PRO A 36 0.16 -8.12 -3.12
C PRO A 36 -0.63 -7.32 -4.17
N GLN A 37 -1.91 -7.69 -4.39
CA GLN A 37 -2.80 -6.97 -5.31
C GLN A 37 -3.17 -5.59 -4.77
N TRP A 38 -3.49 -5.51 -3.48
CA TRP A 38 -3.79 -4.25 -2.81
C TRP A 38 -2.60 -3.30 -2.86
N ARG A 39 -1.40 -3.73 -2.45
CA ARG A 39 -0.17 -2.95 -2.47
C ARG A 39 0.09 -2.36 -3.87
N SER A 40 -0.01 -3.18 -4.90
CA SER A 40 0.18 -2.73 -6.29
C SER A 40 -0.86 -1.71 -6.73
N ARG A 41 -2.15 -1.93 -6.41
CA ARG A 41 -3.23 -1.01 -6.79
C ARG A 41 -3.17 0.29 -6.00
N PHE A 42 -2.84 0.22 -4.71
CA PHE A 42 -2.75 1.36 -3.81
C PHE A 42 -1.62 2.31 -4.22
N LEU A 43 -0.43 1.77 -4.52
CA LEU A 43 0.69 2.59 -5.02
C LEU A 43 0.36 3.24 -6.38
N ARG A 44 -0.26 2.50 -7.30
CA ARG A 44 -0.71 3.08 -8.59
C ARG A 44 -1.77 4.16 -8.40
N TYR A 45 -2.65 3.99 -7.43
CA TYR A 45 -3.65 5.00 -7.09
C TYR A 45 -2.97 6.29 -6.59
N ILE A 46 -1.95 6.17 -5.73
CA ILE A 46 -1.14 7.31 -5.28
C ILE A 46 -0.44 8.00 -6.45
N ASP A 47 0.16 7.24 -7.37
CA ASP A 47 0.87 7.80 -8.53
C ASP A 47 -0.05 8.64 -9.45
N THR A 48 -1.38 8.46 -9.37
CA THR A 48 -2.34 9.27 -10.14
C THR A 48 -2.78 10.57 -9.46
N ARG A 49 -2.36 10.80 -8.21
CA ARG A 49 -2.73 12.00 -7.44
C ARG A 49 -1.82 13.18 -7.77
N PRO A 50 -2.31 14.44 -7.67
CA PRO A 50 -1.50 15.63 -7.97
C PRO A 50 -0.20 15.76 -7.16
N ASN A 51 -0.19 15.25 -5.93
CA ASN A 51 0.95 15.20 -5.01
C ASN A 51 1.51 13.77 -4.86
N GLY A 52 1.32 12.91 -5.87
CA GLY A 52 1.64 11.48 -5.80
C GLY A 52 3.08 11.15 -5.39
N GLU A 53 4.05 11.94 -5.82
CA GLU A 53 5.46 11.75 -5.44
C GLU A 53 5.69 11.97 -3.94
N ALA A 54 5.19 13.07 -3.39
CA ALA A 54 5.28 13.37 -1.95
C ALA A 54 4.53 12.33 -1.10
N LEU A 55 3.34 11.92 -1.54
CA LEU A 55 2.59 10.84 -0.89
C LEU A 55 3.39 9.53 -0.87
N ARG A 56 4.03 9.19 -1.98
CA ARG A 56 4.84 7.98 -2.11
C ARG A 56 6.09 8.05 -1.24
N GLU A 57 6.70 9.22 -1.10
CA GLU A 57 7.83 9.47 -0.21
C GLU A 57 7.43 9.27 1.26
N CYS A 58 6.32 9.86 1.72
CA CYS A 58 5.78 9.67 3.07
C CYS A 58 5.58 8.18 3.43
N ILE A 59 5.10 7.39 2.47
CA ILE A 59 4.74 5.98 2.69
C ILE A 59 5.97 5.07 2.67
N LEU A 60 6.93 5.31 1.77
CA LEU A 60 8.04 4.38 1.52
C LEU A 60 9.35 4.79 2.19
N SER A 61 9.58 6.09 2.37
CA SER A 61 10.86 6.63 2.84
C SER A 61 10.80 7.18 4.28
N GLY A 62 9.60 7.28 4.86
CA GLY A 62 9.44 7.75 6.23
C GLY A 62 9.27 9.24 6.39
N PRO A 63 8.95 9.70 7.62
CA PRO A 63 8.71 11.11 7.86
C PRO A 63 9.96 11.92 7.47
N TYR A 64 9.72 13.05 6.78
CA TYR A 64 10.71 14.11 6.66
C TYR A 64 11.27 14.42 8.05
N LYS A 65 12.59 14.29 8.21
CA LYS A 65 13.28 14.73 9.41
C LYS A 65 13.28 16.26 9.38
N PRO A 66 12.59 16.96 10.31
CA PRO A 66 12.65 18.41 10.38
C PRO A 66 14.12 18.81 10.51
N THR A 67 14.67 19.45 9.48
CA THR A 67 16.05 19.91 9.54
C THR A 67 16.07 21.08 10.51
N THR A 68 16.84 20.98 11.59
CA THR A 68 16.95 22.05 12.57
C THR A 68 17.51 23.29 11.89
N VAL A 69 16.68 24.32 11.68
CA VAL A 69 17.16 25.61 11.19
C VAL A 69 17.90 26.30 12.34
N LEU A 70 19.20 26.50 12.16
CA LEU A 70 19.98 27.41 12.99
C LEU A 70 19.64 28.84 12.56
N VAL A 71 18.90 29.57 13.41
CA VAL A 71 18.77 31.02 13.26
C VAL A 71 20.10 31.63 13.67
N GLN A 72 20.88 32.08 12.68
CA GLN A 72 22.19 32.67 12.91
C GLN A 72 22.03 34.03 13.60
N ALA A 73 22.81 34.26 14.66
CA ALA A 73 22.74 35.49 15.44
C ALA A 73 23.00 36.72 14.56
N VAL A 74 22.11 37.71 14.65
CA VAL A 74 22.34 39.04 14.07
C VAL A 74 23.01 39.89 15.14
N GLU A 75 24.25 40.31 14.89
CA GLU A 75 24.95 41.24 15.79
C GLU A 75 24.24 42.60 15.82
N ALA A 76 24.11 43.16 17.01
CA ALA A 76 23.47 44.45 17.23
C ALA A 76 24.18 45.56 16.47
N THR A 77 23.47 46.24 15.58
CA THR A 77 23.80 47.61 15.18
C THR A 77 23.15 48.58 16.16
N ASN A 78 23.76 49.75 16.36
CA ASN A 78 23.58 50.69 17.49
C ASN A 78 22.13 51.03 17.94
N ASP A 79 21.11 50.66 17.19
CA ASP A 79 19.69 50.93 17.47
C ASP A 79 18.81 49.66 17.63
N SER A 80 19.35 48.44 17.74
CA SER A 80 18.54 47.22 17.94
C SER A 80 19.13 46.16 18.88
N LEU A 81 18.25 45.50 19.63
CA LEU A 81 18.57 44.45 20.60
C LEU A 81 19.12 43.19 19.90
N ALA A 82 20.19 42.62 20.45
CA ALA A 82 20.77 41.36 19.99
C ALA A 82 19.76 40.22 20.14
N ILE A 83 19.52 39.48 19.05
CA ILE A 83 18.69 38.27 19.05
C ILE A 83 19.60 37.06 19.35
N PRO A 84 19.43 36.36 20.49
CA PRO A 84 20.26 35.21 20.84
C PRO A 84 19.92 34.00 19.96
N GLU A 85 20.91 33.12 19.72
CA GLU A 85 20.70 31.83 19.06
C GLU A 85 19.64 31.02 19.83
N ASN A 86 18.49 30.74 19.20
CA ASN A 86 17.51 29.82 19.75
C ASN A 86 17.32 28.61 18.82
N LYS A 87 17.36 27.40 19.40
CA LYS A 87 16.88 26.19 18.74
C LYS A 87 15.35 26.21 18.81
N THR A 88 14.71 26.70 17.76
CA THR A 88 13.25 26.68 17.68
C THR A 88 12.82 25.46 16.88
N LEU A 89 11.96 24.62 17.48
CA LEU A 89 11.33 23.50 16.78
C LEU A 89 10.36 24.09 15.75
N GLU A 90 10.47 23.68 14.49
CA GLU A 90 9.66 24.26 13.41
C GLU A 90 8.17 24.15 13.74
N THR A 91 7.57 25.29 14.06
CA THR A 91 6.14 25.44 14.30
C THR A 91 5.48 25.75 12.96
N PRO A 92 4.19 25.45 12.70
CA PRO A 92 3.55 25.65 11.39
C PRO A 92 3.62 27.08 10.83
N MET A 93 3.88 28.08 11.68
CA MET A 93 4.10 29.48 11.29
C MET A 93 5.53 29.80 10.84
N ASN A 94 6.51 28.94 11.14
CA ASN A 94 7.94 29.12 10.85
C ASN A 94 8.50 28.08 9.86
N MET A 95 7.65 27.19 9.32
CA MET A 95 8.05 26.17 8.35
C MET A 95 8.30 26.76 6.96
N THR A 96 9.29 26.20 6.24
CA THR A 96 9.45 26.45 4.81
C THR A 96 8.23 25.93 4.04
N LEU A 97 8.01 26.46 2.82
CA LEU A 97 6.90 26.02 1.96
C LEU A 97 6.97 24.51 1.66
N GLU A 98 8.17 23.97 1.53
CA GLU A 98 8.45 22.54 1.33
C GLU A 98 8.04 21.71 2.54
N ASN A 99 8.41 22.12 3.75
CA ASN A 99 8.06 21.40 4.99
C ASN A 99 6.55 21.40 5.23
N LYS A 100 5.87 22.49 4.86
CA LYS A 100 4.41 22.56 4.90
C LYS A 100 3.76 21.60 3.90
N ALA A 101 4.27 21.55 2.66
CA ALA A 101 3.75 20.65 1.64
C ALA A 101 3.93 19.17 2.04
N HIS A 102 5.08 18.83 2.61
CA HIS A 102 5.33 17.49 3.15
C HIS A 102 4.39 17.15 4.30
N PHE A 103 4.19 18.06 5.26
CA PHE A 103 3.27 17.83 6.38
C PHE A 103 1.83 17.57 5.92
N GLU A 104 1.35 18.29 4.90
CA GLU A 104 0.05 18.03 4.31
C GLU A 104 0.00 16.69 3.55
N ALA A 105 1.07 16.35 2.82
CA ALA A 105 1.20 15.04 2.18
C ALA A 105 1.18 13.89 3.20
N GLU A 106 1.85 14.04 4.36
CA GLU A 106 1.87 13.04 5.42
C GLU A 106 0.46 12.77 5.97
N LYS A 107 -0.30 13.83 6.26
CA LYS A 107 -1.69 13.71 6.72
C LYS A 107 -2.56 13.03 5.67
N GLU A 108 -2.42 13.39 4.41
CA GLU A 108 -3.17 12.78 3.32
C GLU A 108 -2.79 11.30 3.15
N ALA A 109 -1.51 10.96 3.24
CA ALA A 109 -1.03 9.58 3.18
C ALA A 109 -1.61 8.72 4.31
N ILE A 110 -1.57 9.20 5.56
CA ILE A 110 -2.21 8.55 6.72
C ILE A 110 -3.70 8.33 6.45
N HIS A 111 -4.40 9.37 5.99
CA HIS A 111 -5.83 9.28 5.68
C HIS A 111 -6.13 8.25 4.58
N LEU A 112 -5.33 8.23 3.51
CA LEU A 112 -5.48 7.27 2.41
C LEU A 112 -5.23 5.83 2.86
N ILE A 113 -4.21 5.59 3.70
CA ILE A 113 -3.95 4.26 4.26
C ILE A 113 -5.14 3.81 5.10
N LEU A 114 -5.62 4.66 6.02
CA LEU A 114 -6.78 4.38 6.86
C LEU A 114 -8.04 4.09 6.03
N ALA A 115 -8.28 4.84 4.96
CA ALA A 115 -9.41 4.60 4.04
C ALA A 115 -9.26 3.33 3.19
N GLY A 116 -8.02 2.84 3.05
CA GLY A 116 -7.65 1.65 2.28
C GLY A 116 -7.63 0.36 3.10
N ILE A 117 -7.87 0.40 4.40
CA ILE A 117 -7.90 -0.78 5.28
C ILE A 117 -9.29 -0.97 5.90
N GLY A 118 -9.59 -2.21 6.30
CA GLY A 118 -10.78 -2.55 7.08
C GLY A 118 -10.55 -2.38 8.59
N ASP A 119 -11.65 -2.34 9.34
CA ASP A 119 -11.64 -2.20 10.80
C ASP A 119 -10.83 -3.31 11.49
N GLU A 120 -10.79 -4.50 10.90
CA GLU A 120 -10.02 -5.64 11.39
C GLU A 120 -8.50 -5.43 11.37
N ILE A 121 -8.01 -4.51 10.54
CA ILE A 121 -6.58 -4.15 10.45
C ILE A 121 -6.29 -2.88 11.26
N TYR A 122 -7.29 -2.02 11.48
CA TYR A 122 -7.13 -0.72 12.14
C TYR A 122 -6.42 -0.83 13.49
N SER A 123 -6.78 -1.81 14.32
CA SER A 123 -6.14 -2.01 15.64
C SER A 123 -4.66 -2.37 15.58
N THR A 124 -4.13 -2.71 14.41
CA THR A 124 -2.69 -2.97 14.21
C THR A 124 -1.91 -1.69 13.93
N VAL A 125 -2.58 -0.66 13.44
CA VAL A 125 -1.97 0.60 13.00
C VAL A 125 -2.39 1.80 13.86
N ASP A 126 -3.21 1.59 14.90
CA ASP A 126 -3.77 2.65 15.74
C ASP A 126 -2.72 3.41 16.56
N ALA A 127 -1.62 2.73 16.91
CA ALA A 127 -0.48 3.31 17.62
C ALA A 127 0.55 3.97 16.69
N CYS A 128 0.45 3.78 15.36
CA CYS A 128 1.37 4.36 14.39
C CYS A 128 1.13 5.87 14.24
N GLN A 129 2.21 6.64 14.17
CA GLN A 129 2.15 8.10 14.07
C GLN A 129 2.39 8.59 12.65
N THR A 130 3.04 7.78 11.82
CA THR A 130 3.45 8.14 10.46
C THR A 130 2.86 7.18 9.43
N ALA A 131 2.72 7.66 8.19
CA ALA A 131 2.25 6.84 7.07
C ALA A 131 3.17 5.64 6.84
N GLN A 132 4.48 5.82 6.99
CA GLN A 132 5.45 4.73 6.88
C GLN A 132 5.26 3.68 7.97
N GLU A 133 5.14 4.06 9.24
CA GLU A 133 4.92 3.10 10.34
C GLU A 133 3.65 2.29 10.11
N MET A 134 2.57 2.93 9.67
CA MET A 134 1.34 2.23 9.31
C MET A 134 1.57 1.23 8.17
N TRP A 135 2.26 1.67 7.12
CA TRP A 135 2.58 0.85 5.96
C TRP A 135 3.42 -0.38 6.33
N GLU A 136 4.46 -0.20 7.14
CA GLU A 136 5.32 -1.27 7.64
C GLU A 136 4.57 -2.21 8.58
N ALA A 137 3.69 -1.70 9.44
CA ALA A 137 2.86 -2.51 10.33
C ALA A 137 1.89 -3.40 9.54
N ILE A 138 1.24 -2.87 8.49
CA ILE A 138 0.40 -3.65 7.57
C ILE A 138 1.23 -4.71 6.85
N GLU A 139 2.41 -4.33 6.35
CA GLU A 139 3.32 -5.26 5.69
C GLU A 139 3.74 -6.41 6.63
N ARG A 140 4.07 -6.10 7.90
CA ARG A 140 4.39 -7.10 8.92
C ARG A 140 3.21 -7.99 9.28
N LEU A 141 2.01 -7.43 9.40
CA LEU A 141 0.79 -8.20 9.66
C LEU A 141 0.56 -9.24 8.56
N GLN A 142 0.67 -8.81 7.31
CA GLN A 142 0.50 -9.67 6.13
C GLN A 142 1.68 -10.65 5.96
N GLN A 143 2.87 -10.31 6.47
CA GLN A 143 3.97 -11.26 6.63
C GLN A 143 3.76 -12.24 7.79
N GLY A 144 3.03 -11.90 8.85
CA GLY A 144 2.60 -12.84 9.89
C GLY A 144 1.64 -13.89 9.32
N GLU A 145 0.77 -13.47 8.40
CA GLU A 145 -0.05 -14.36 7.57
C GLU A 145 0.79 -15.16 6.54
N SER A 146 2.09 -14.88 6.37
CA SER A 146 2.94 -15.48 5.30
C SER A 146 3.30 -16.95 5.45
N LEU A 147 2.93 -17.61 6.55
CA LEU A 147 2.82 -19.08 6.55
C LEU A 147 1.92 -19.55 5.40
N ASN A 148 0.90 -18.75 5.06
CA ASN A 148 0.05 -18.91 3.88
C ASN A 148 0.78 -18.50 2.58
N ILE A 149 1.72 -17.56 2.57
CA ILE A 149 2.44 -17.16 1.34
C ILE A 149 3.31 -18.30 0.80
N GLN A 150 3.98 -19.09 1.65
CA GLN A 150 4.69 -20.29 1.18
C GLN A 150 3.72 -21.36 0.67
N GLU A 151 2.56 -21.50 1.30
CA GLU A 151 1.48 -22.38 0.84
C GLU A 151 0.91 -21.91 -0.51
N VAL A 152 0.67 -20.62 -0.70
CA VAL A 152 0.25 -19.98 -1.96
C VAL A 152 1.29 -20.17 -3.04
N LYS A 153 2.58 -19.97 -2.74
CA LYS A 153 3.67 -20.23 -3.68
C LYS A 153 3.72 -21.70 -4.09
N THR A 154 3.59 -22.60 -3.12
CA THR A 154 3.55 -24.05 -3.34
C THR A 154 2.34 -24.43 -4.18
N ASN A 155 1.17 -23.87 -3.89
CA ASN A 155 -0.07 -24.13 -4.60
C ASN A 155 0.00 -23.61 -6.04
N LEU A 156 0.44 -22.37 -6.26
CA LEU A 156 0.66 -21.81 -7.60
C LEU A 156 1.65 -22.63 -8.42
N PHE A 157 2.71 -23.14 -7.78
CA PHE A 157 3.65 -24.05 -8.42
C PHE A 157 2.98 -25.37 -8.85
N TRP A 158 2.16 -25.96 -7.98
CA TRP A 158 1.40 -27.18 -8.32
C TRP A 158 0.36 -26.95 -9.41
N GLU A 159 -0.36 -25.83 -9.37
CA GLU A 159 -1.31 -25.41 -10.40
C GLU A 159 -0.62 -25.24 -11.76
N PHE A 160 0.55 -24.59 -11.79
CA PHE A 160 1.35 -24.48 -13.00
C PHE A 160 1.79 -25.84 -13.53
N ARG A 161 2.28 -26.73 -12.66
CA ARG A 161 2.70 -28.08 -13.07
C ARG A 161 1.55 -28.91 -13.65
N LYS A 162 0.33 -28.69 -13.18
CA LYS A 162 -0.89 -29.37 -13.63
C LYS A 162 -1.62 -28.60 -14.74
N PHE A 163 -1.11 -27.47 -15.19
CA PHE A 163 -1.80 -26.62 -16.14
C PHE A 163 -1.87 -27.28 -17.52
N THR A 164 -3.06 -27.72 -17.91
CA THR A 164 -3.35 -28.29 -19.22
C THR A 164 -4.60 -27.64 -19.82
N SER A 165 -4.78 -27.79 -21.13
CA SER A 165 -6.04 -27.44 -21.79
C SER A 165 -7.16 -28.33 -21.30
N HIS A 166 -8.36 -27.77 -21.14
CA HIS A 166 -9.57 -28.56 -20.90
C HIS A 166 -10.16 -29.06 -22.22
N ASP A 167 -10.92 -30.16 -22.15
CA ASP A 167 -11.66 -30.65 -23.31
C ASP A 167 -12.73 -29.63 -23.74
N GLY A 168 -12.78 -29.33 -25.03
CA GLY A 168 -13.65 -28.29 -25.60
C GLY A 168 -13.27 -26.83 -25.24
N GLU A 169 -12.11 -26.58 -24.61
CA GLU A 169 -11.66 -25.23 -24.29
C GLU A 169 -11.24 -24.45 -25.56
N THR A 170 -11.72 -23.20 -25.69
CA THR A 170 -11.32 -22.32 -26.78
C THR A 170 -9.89 -21.78 -26.56
N MET A 171 -9.21 -21.44 -27.65
CA MET A 171 -7.84 -20.90 -27.57
C MET A 171 -7.77 -19.61 -26.73
N GLU A 172 -8.79 -18.76 -26.82
CA GLU A 172 -8.87 -17.50 -26.06
C GLU A 172 -9.02 -17.75 -24.54
N SER A 173 -9.85 -18.73 -24.16
CA SER A 173 -10.00 -19.14 -22.76
C SER A 173 -8.69 -19.68 -22.19
N TYR A 174 -8.01 -20.54 -22.97
CA TYR A 174 -6.72 -21.12 -22.59
C TYR A 174 -5.68 -20.04 -22.29
N TYR A 175 -5.50 -19.09 -23.22
CA TYR A 175 -4.53 -18.01 -23.02
C TYR A 175 -4.91 -17.09 -21.86
N THR A 176 -6.19 -16.78 -21.68
CA THR A 176 -6.66 -15.94 -20.57
C THR A 176 -6.30 -16.57 -19.22
N ARG A 177 -6.58 -17.88 -19.06
CA ARG A 177 -6.21 -18.65 -17.85
C ARG A 177 -4.70 -18.70 -17.66
N PHE A 178 -3.95 -18.95 -18.73
CA PHE A 178 -2.49 -19.02 -18.69
C PHE A 178 -1.87 -17.68 -18.24
N TYR A 179 -2.26 -16.56 -18.87
CA TYR A 179 -1.75 -15.25 -18.49
C TYR A 179 -2.15 -14.84 -17.08
N LYS A 180 -3.34 -15.22 -16.63
CA LYS A 180 -3.75 -15.00 -15.24
C LYS A 180 -2.81 -15.73 -14.27
N LEU A 181 -2.55 -17.01 -14.51
CA LEU A 181 -1.65 -17.83 -13.69
C LEU A 181 -0.22 -17.27 -13.70
N MET A 182 0.32 -16.94 -14.87
CA MET A 182 1.66 -16.36 -15.02
C MET A 182 1.79 -15.03 -14.28
N ASN A 183 0.79 -14.16 -14.39
CA ASN A 183 0.77 -12.88 -13.66
C ASN A 183 0.70 -13.10 -12.15
N GLU A 184 -0.04 -14.10 -11.67
CA GLU A 184 -0.05 -14.48 -10.25
C GLU A 184 1.32 -14.99 -9.78
N MET A 185 2.00 -15.81 -10.57
CA MET A 185 3.35 -16.31 -10.24
C MET A 185 4.40 -15.18 -10.17
N ILE A 186 4.46 -14.32 -11.18
CA ILE A 186 5.41 -13.19 -11.24
C ILE A 186 5.20 -12.26 -10.04
N ARG A 187 3.95 -11.95 -9.69
CA ARG A 187 3.62 -11.09 -8.55
C ARG A 187 4.02 -11.68 -7.20
N ASN A 188 4.12 -13.00 -7.10
CA ASN A 188 4.56 -13.69 -5.89
C ASN A 188 6.07 -13.98 -5.89
N ASN A 189 6.84 -13.33 -6.77
CA ASN A 189 8.28 -13.52 -6.91
C ASN A 189 8.68 -14.99 -7.22
N LEU A 190 7.82 -15.73 -7.95
CA LEU A 190 8.17 -17.04 -8.51
C LEU A 190 8.74 -16.85 -9.91
N ASN A 191 9.98 -17.26 -10.14
CA ASN A 191 10.61 -17.23 -11.46
C ASN A 191 10.52 -18.60 -12.12
N VAL A 192 10.04 -18.67 -13.37
CA VAL A 192 10.01 -19.93 -14.15
C VAL A 192 11.41 -20.54 -14.30
N ALA A 193 12.47 -19.73 -14.32
CA ALA A 193 13.85 -20.24 -14.35
C ALA A 193 14.26 -20.95 -13.04
N THR A 194 13.73 -20.53 -11.89
CA THR A 194 13.95 -21.24 -10.60
C THR A 194 13.12 -22.52 -10.46
N MET A 195 12.23 -22.80 -11.41
CA MET A 195 11.38 -24.01 -11.46
C MET A 195 12.04 -25.16 -12.21
N GLN A 196 13.24 -24.95 -12.78
CA GLN A 196 14.15 -26.05 -13.13
C GLN A 196 14.72 -26.62 -11.83
N VAL A 197 13.97 -27.52 -11.21
CA VAL A 197 14.43 -28.33 -10.08
C VAL A 197 15.62 -29.16 -10.55
N ASN A 198 16.69 -29.10 -9.75
CA ASN A 198 17.77 -30.09 -9.64
C ASN A 198 17.31 -31.46 -10.15
N VAL A 199 17.84 -31.87 -11.30
CA VAL A 199 17.77 -33.26 -11.80
C VAL A 199 18.74 -34.11 -10.98
#